data_AF-A0A7K3XRQ5-F1
#
_entry.id   AF-A0A7K3XRQ5-F1
#
_cell.length_a   1.000
_cell.length_b   1.000
_cell.length_c   1.000
_cell.angle_alpha   90.00
_cell.angle_beta   90.00
_cell.angle_gamma   90.00
#
_symmetry.space_group_name_H-M   'P 1'
#
loop_
_entity.id
_entity.type
_entity.pdbx_description
1 polymer ?
#
loop_
_entity_poly.entity_id
_entity_poly.type
_entity_poly.pdbx_seq_one_letter_code
_entity_poly.pdbx_strand_id
1 'polypeptide(L)'
;LVFSFADILSYRKVQSNLMKETAFYNKTTINLAEFSLAQKNEFAAGIHLILQEWRKINPNFQVATCAEDIDLEQYQIQHNKCIDDELIAKLFSDDSKLMDFLGLKPEEPSLFGETAETKKPNLKDKGQRKACGCMISKDIGSYNTCNHLCVYCYANTSPEVVRKNLMELTPDSESILPMAEG
;
A
#
# COMPACT_ATOMS: atom_id res chain seq x y z
N LEU A 1 -7.56 2.57 10.32
CA LEU A 1 -6.27 3.21 9.95
C LEU A 1 -5.43 2.20 9.20
N VAL A 2 -4.82 2.61 8.08
CA VAL A 2 -3.82 1.79 7.38
C VAL A 2 -2.50 2.54 7.35
N PHE A 3 -1.38 1.88 7.64
CA PHE A 3 -0.05 2.48 7.60
C PHE A 3 1.00 1.54 6.99
N SER A 4 2.18 2.05 6.68
CA SER A 4 3.34 1.24 6.26
C SER A 4 4.62 1.91 6.74
N PHE A 5 5.71 1.16 6.81
CA PHE A 5 7.03 1.72 7.07
C PHE A 5 7.65 2.24 5.76
N ALA A 6 8.45 3.29 5.86
CA ALA A 6 9.10 3.87 4.69
C ALA A 6 10.27 2.98 4.25
N ASP A 7 10.19 2.44 3.03
CA ASP A 7 11.29 1.72 2.39
C ASP A 7 12.39 2.70 1.95
N ILE A 8 13.57 2.69 2.58
CA ILE A 8 14.65 3.64 2.28
C ILE A 8 15.70 3.01 1.37
N LEU A 9 16.22 1.84 1.75
CA LEU A 9 17.34 1.19 1.08
C LEU A 9 16.97 0.63 -0.30
N SER A 10 15.69 0.33 -0.51
CA SER A 10 15.15 -0.13 -1.80
C SER A 10 15.23 0.96 -2.89
N TYR A 11 15.28 2.24 -2.53
CA TYR A 11 15.21 3.36 -3.47
C TYR A 11 16.46 4.24 -3.40
N ARG A 12 17.36 4.10 -4.39
CA ARG A 12 18.60 4.92 -4.49
C ARG A 12 18.34 6.43 -4.40
N LYS A 13 17.19 6.87 -4.91
CA LYS A 13 16.81 8.27 -4.95
C LYS A 13 16.41 8.79 -3.57
N VAL A 14 15.65 7.99 -2.82
CA VAL A 14 15.29 8.30 -1.43
C VAL A 14 16.57 8.44 -0.59
N GLN A 15 17.52 7.52 -0.77
CA GLN A 15 18.83 7.62 -0.13
C GLN A 15 19.57 8.90 -0.51
N SER A 16 19.59 9.26 -1.80
CA SER A 16 20.23 10.50 -2.25
C SER A 16 19.56 11.74 -1.68
N ASN A 17 18.23 11.77 -1.59
CA ASN A 17 17.49 12.91 -1.07
C ASN A 17 17.74 13.07 0.43
N LEU A 18 17.70 11.96 1.20
CA LEU A 18 18.01 12.00 2.63
C LEU A 18 19.41 12.55 2.91
N MET A 19 20.43 12.18 2.12
CA MET A 19 21.79 12.68 2.30
C MET A 19 21.98 14.15 1.86
N LYS A 20 21.13 14.66 0.96
CA LYS A 20 21.23 16.03 0.42
C LYS A 20 20.41 17.02 1.24
N GLU A 21 19.20 16.63 1.62
CA GLU A 21 18.20 17.49 2.24
C GLU A 21 18.22 17.42 3.78
N THR A 22 18.93 16.45 4.36
CA THR A 22 19.04 16.30 5.82
C THR A 22 20.49 16.24 6.27
N ALA A 23 20.77 16.76 7.48
CA ALA A 23 22.09 16.66 8.09
C ALA A 23 22.31 15.34 8.87
N PHE A 24 21.30 14.46 8.93
CA PHE A 24 21.31 13.28 9.80
C PHE A 24 21.98 12.06 9.15
N TYR A 25 22.02 12.02 7.81
CA TYR A 25 22.47 10.85 7.07
C TYR A 25 23.61 11.16 6.11
N ASN A 26 24.54 10.22 6.00
CA ASN A 26 25.62 10.23 5.02
C ASN A 26 25.78 8.81 4.44
N LYS A 27 26.79 8.61 3.58
CA LYS A 27 27.01 7.31 2.90
C LYS A 27 27.23 6.13 3.87
N THR A 28 27.75 6.35 5.07
CA THR A 28 27.98 5.28 6.05
C THR A 28 26.81 5.09 7.01
N THR A 29 26.02 6.13 7.26
CA THR A 29 24.91 6.11 8.22
C THR A 29 23.52 5.93 7.59
N ILE A 30 23.40 5.94 6.26
CA ILE A 30 22.09 5.82 5.57
C ILE A 30 21.32 4.53 5.94
N ASN A 31 22.03 3.46 6.28
CA ASN A 31 21.40 2.20 6.74
C ASN A 31 20.59 2.38 8.03
N LEU A 32 20.89 3.39 8.84
CA LEU A 32 20.16 3.72 10.07
C LEU A 32 18.80 4.41 9.80
N ALA A 33 18.55 4.85 8.57
CA ALA A 33 17.27 5.42 8.18
C ALA A 33 16.18 4.36 7.94
N GLU A 34 16.59 3.11 7.67
CA GLU A 34 15.68 1.99 7.49
C GLU A 34 15.15 1.50 8.85
N PHE A 35 13.85 1.20 8.92
CA PHE A 35 13.26 0.70 10.16
C PHE A 35 13.80 -0.69 10.49
N SER A 36 14.48 -0.80 11.64
CA SER A 36 14.85 -2.11 12.20
C SER A 36 13.61 -2.86 12.72
N LEU A 37 13.70 -4.18 12.82
CA LEU A 37 12.64 -5.00 13.40
C LEU A 37 12.25 -4.54 14.81
N ALA A 38 13.22 -4.14 15.64
CA ALA A 38 12.97 -3.60 16.97
C ALA A 38 12.14 -2.31 16.93
N GLN A 39 12.50 -1.37 16.05
CA GLN A 39 11.76 -0.11 15.87
C GLN A 39 10.36 -0.35 15.31
N LYS A 40 10.18 -1.30 14.37
CA LYS A 40 8.85 -1.65 13.85
C LYS A 40 7.95 -2.19 14.97
N ASN A 41 8.46 -3.05 15.85
CA ASN A 41 7.73 -3.57 17.00
C ASN A 41 7.42 -2.49 18.05
N GLU A 42 8.38 -1.61 18.34
CA GLU A 42 8.17 -0.47 19.23
C GLU A 42 7.06 0.46 18.71
N PHE A 43 7.10 0.78 17.42
CA PHE A 43 6.07 1.59 16.77
C PHE A 43 4.71 0.90 16.81
N ALA A 44 4.66 -0.39 16.50
CA ALA A 44 3.43 -1.19 16.55
C ALA A 44 2.85 -1.25 17.97
N ALA A 45 3.68 -1.38 19.00
CA ALA A 45 3.26 -1.31 20.40
C ALA A 45 2.66 0.07 20.73
N GLY A 46 3.28 1.16 20.27
CA GLY A 46 2.72 2.51 20.41
C GLY A 46 1.36 2.68 19.73
N ILE A 47 1.21 2.17 18.51
CA ILE A 47 -0.06 2.16 17.78
C ILE A 47 -1.12 1.33 18.50
N HIS A 48 -0.74 0.20 19.10
CA HIS A 48 -1.66 -0.62 19.91
C HIS A 48 -2.23 0.16 21.10
N LEU A 49 -1.40 0.94 21.79
CA LEU A 49 -1.86 1.80 22.89
C LEU A 49 -2.86 2.87 22.39
N ILE A 50 -2.57 3.49 21.25
CA ILE A 50 -3.48 4.47 20.62
C ILE A 50 -4.80 3.80 20.22
N LEU A 51 -4.74 2.59 19.66
CA LEU A 51 -5.90 1.80 19.27
C LEU A 51 -6.83 1.51 20.46
N GLN A 52 -6.27 1.21 21.63
CA GLN A 52 -7.04 1.00 22.87
C GLN A 52 -7.85 2.24 23.22
N GLU A 53 -7.26 3.44 23.12
CA GLU A 53 -7.95 4.70 23.38
C GLU A 53 -9.01 5.01 22.32
N TRP A 54 -8.70 4.80 21.04
CA TRP A 54 -9.64 5.06 19.94
C TRP A 54 -10.85 4.13 19.97
N ARG A 55 -10.68 2.89 20.44
CA ARG A 55 -11.80 1.95 20.60
C ARG A 55 -12.79 2.33 21.69
N LYS A 56 -12.39 3.18 22.66
CA LYS A 56 -13.35 3.77 23.62
C LYS A 56 -14.35 4.69 22.93
N ILE A 57 -13.96 5.30 21.80
CA ILE A 57 -14.80 6.21 20.99
C ILE A 57 -15.51 5.43 19.89
N ASN A 58 -14.79 4.55 19.19
CA ASN A 58 -15.33 3.70 18.13
C ASN A 58 -14.85 2.25 18.32
N PRO A 59 -15.68 1.37 18.91
CA PRO A 59 -15.33 -0.03 19.17
C PRO A 59 -14.91 -0.82 17.92
N ASN A 60 -15.36 -0.40 16.73
CA ASN A 60 -15.07 -1.07 15.46
C ASN A 60 -13.83 -0.49 14.76
N PHE A 61 -13.08 0.42 15.39
CA PHE A 61 -11.88 0.96 14.79
C PHE A 61 -10.80 -0.12 14.68
N GLN A 62 -10.28 -0.28 13.46
CA GLN A 62 -9.26 -1.27 13.11
C GLN A 62 -8.00 -0.60 12.59
N VAL A 63 -6.87 -1.26 12.79
CA VAL A 63 -5.56 -0.85 12.28
C VAL A 63 -4.98 -1.98 11.46
N ALA A 64 -4.39 -1.63 10.33
CA ALA A 64 -3.70 -2.60 9.48
C ALA A 64 -2.43 -2.02 8.85
N THR A 65 -1.49 -2.88 8.51
CA THR A 65 -0.29 -2.54 7.73
C THR A 65 -0.48 -2.82 6.26
N CYS A 66 0.18 -2.07 5.39
CA CYS A 66 0.20 -2.33 3.95
C CYS A 66 1.57 -2.84 3.50
N ALA A 67 1.59 -4.05 2.92
CA ALA A 67 2.76 -4.65 2.27
C ALA A 67 4.03 -4.75 3.14
N GLU A 68 3.84 -4.96 4.43
CA GLU A 68 4.89 -5.36 5.38
C GLU A 68 5.10 -6.89 5.42
N ASP A 69 6.34 -7.29 5.70
CA ASP A 69 6.76 -8.69 5.80
C ASP A 69 6.74 -9.23 7.25
N ILE A 70 6.46 -8.37 8.21
CA ILE A 70 6.44 -8.69 9.63
C ILE A 70 5.03 -9.01 10.14
N ASP A 71 4.93 -9.98 11.03
CA ASP A 71 3.70 -10.29 11.74
C ASP A 71 3.52 -9.36 12.95
N LEU A 72 2.42 -8.61 12.95
CA LEU A 72 2.03 -7.67 14.01
C LEU A 72 0.68 -8.04 14.63
N GLU A 73 0.19 -9.27 14.43
CA GLU A 73 -1.09 -9.73 15.00
C GLU A 73 -1.12 -9.62 16.53
N GLN A 74 0.02 -9.81 17.19
CA GLN A 74 0.17 -9.61 18.65
C GLN A 74 -0.24 -8.20 19.12
N TYR A 75 -0.18 -7.20 18.24
CA TYR A 75 -0.59 -5.82 18.49
C TYR A 75 -1.99 -5.52 17.96
N GLN A 76 -2.73 -6.54 17.50
CA GLN A 76 -4.04 -6.42 16.85
C GLN A 76 -4.00 -5.56 15.59
N ILE A 77 -2.87 -5.61 14.88
CA ILE A 77 -2.64 -4.93 13.61
C ILE A 77 -2.67 -5.99 12.52
N GLN A 78 -3.66 -5.89 11.63
CA GLN A 78 -3.87 -6.85 10.55
C GLN A 78 -3.03 -6.49 9.31
N HIS A 79 -2.95 -7.40 8.34
CA HIS A 79 -2.37 -7.08 7.03
C HIS A 79 -3.46 -6.66 6.05
N ASN A 80 -3.31 -5.49 5.43
CA ASN A 80 -4.30 -4.92 4.51
C ASN A 80 -3.97 -5.22 3.05
N LYS A 81 -5.01 -5.37 2.24
CA LYS A 81 -4.95 -5.28 0.78
C LYS A 81 -5.63 -3.99 0.34
N CYS A 82 -4.92 -3.13 -0.41
CA CYS A 82 -5.52 -1.92 -0.97
C CYS A 82 -6.57 -2.26 -2.04
N ILE A 83 -6.28 -3.26 -2.88
CA ILE A 83 -7.23 -3.88 -3.79
C ILE A 83 -7.47 -5.29 -3.26
N ASP A 84 -8.55 -5.44 -2.49
CA ASP A 84 -8.88 -6.65 -1.75
C ASP A 84 -9.92 -7.49 -2.50
N ASP A 85 -9.47 -8.63 -2.99
CA ASP A 85 -10.29 -9.60 -3.72
C ASP A 85 -11.40 -10.21 -2.88
N GLU A 86 -11.17 -10.42 -1.58
CA GLU A 86 -12.17 -11.00 -0.67
C GLU A 86 -13.25 -9.97 -0.31
N LEU A 87 -12.84 -8.72 -0.07
CA LEU A 87 -13.81 -7.65 0.16
C LEU A 87 -14.64 -7.35 -1.09
N ILE A 88 -14.01 -7.33 -2.27
CA ILE A 88 -14.71 -7.16 -3.55
C ILE A 88 -15.72 -8.29 -3.75
N ALA A 89 -15.32 -9.55 -3.53
CA ALA A 89 -16.22 -10.69 -3.62
C ALA A 89 -17.44 -10.55 -2.68
N LYS A 90 -17.20 -10.12 -1.44
CA LYS A 90 -18.24 -9.93 -0.43
C LYS A 90 -19.23 -8.81 -0.78
N LEU A 91 -18.75 -7.72 -1.36
CA LEU A 91 -19.57 -6.54 -1.67
C LEU A 91 -20.34 -6.66 -3.00
N PHE A 92 -19.80 -7.43 -3.95
CA PHE A 92 -20.32 -7.53 -5.31
C PHE A 92 -20.63 -8.98 -5.70
N SER A 93 -21.08 -9.80 -4.74
CA SER A 93 -21.36 -11.23 -4.93
C SER A 93 -22.36 -11.51 -6.07
N ASP A 94 -23.20 -10.52 -6.41
CA ASP A 94 -24.22 -10.63 -7.45
C ASP A 94 -23.67 -10.44 -8.87
N ASP A 95 -22.45 -9.92 -9.03
CA ASP A 95 -21.81 -9.77 -10.34
C ASP A 95 -21.13 -11.08 -10.76
N SER A 96 -21.83 -11.88 -11.57
CA SER A 96 -21.34 -13.16 -12.03
C SER A 96 -20.02 -13.07 -12.81
N LYS A 97 -19.82 -12.00 -13.61
CA LYS A 97 -18.58 -11.84 -14.40
C LYS A 97 -17.40 -11.54 -13.50
N LEU A 98 -17.63 -10.77 -12.44
CA LEU A 98 -16.62 -10.47 -11.43
C LEU A 98 -16.30 -11.71 -10.59
N MET A 99 -17.30 -12.47 -10.15
CA MET A 99 -17.07 -13.72 -9.40
C MET A 99 -16.29 -14.74 -10.23
N ASP A 100 -16.62 -14.88 -11.52
CA ASP A 100 -15.87 -15.72 -12.45
C ASP A 100 -14.41 -15.25 -12.59
N PHE A 101 -14.17 -13.93 -12.68
CA PHE A 101 -12.83 -13.35 -12.72
C PHE A 101 -12.04 -13.61 -11.43
N LEU A 102 -12.71 -13.54 -10.28
CA LEU A 102 -12.13 -13.87 -8.98
C LEU A 102 -11.91 -15.39 -8.78
N GLY A 103 -12.43 -16.21 -9.70
CA GLY A 103 -12.40 -17.67 -9.63
C GLY A 103 -13.30 -18.25 -8.55
N LEU A 104 -14.29 -17.48 -8.09
CA LEU A 104 -15.32 -17.91 -7.14
C LEU A 104 -16.49 -18.47 -7.93
N LYS A 105 -16.38 -19.74 -8.33
CA LYS A 105 -17.50 -20.45 -8.96
C LYS A 105 -18.52 -20.84 -7.89
N PRO A 106 -19.83 -20.74 -8.16
CA PRO A 106 -20.83 -21.38 -7.32
C PRO A 106 -20.46 -22.85 -7.15
N GLU A 107 -20.59 -23.40 -5.94
CA GLU A 107 -20.41 -24.83 -5.72
C GLU A 107 -21.40 -25.59 -6.62
N GLU A 108 -20.92 -26.17 -7.71
CA GLU A 108 -21.68 -27.18 -8.41
C GLU A 108 -21.67 -28.41 -7.50
N PRO A 109 -22.83 -28.90 -7.03
CA PRO A 109 -22.88 -30.11 -6.24
C PRO A 109 -22.29 -31.23 -7.08
N SER A 110 -21.20 -31.85 -6.62
CA SER A 110 -20.68 -33.02 -7.31
C SER A 110 -21.72 -34.13 -7.26
N LEU A 111 -21.75 -34.96 -8.30
CA LEU A 111 -22.64 -36.13 -8.40
C LEU A 111 -22.50 -37.09 -7.18
N PHE A 112 -21.42 -36.94 -6.40
CA PHE A 112 -21.08 -37.76 -5.24
C PHE A 112 -21.15 -37.01 -3.90
N GLY A 113 -21.67 -35.77 -3.86
CA GLY A 113 -21.86 -35.02 -2.61
C GLY A 113 -20.59 -34.48 -1.95
N GLU A 114 -19.43 -34.64 -2.59
CA GLU A 114 -18.18 -34.01 -2.18
C GLU A 114 -18.07 -32.63 -2.84
N THR A 115 -18.02 -31.56 -2.05
CA THR A 115 -17.73 -30.22 -2.58
C THR A 115 -16.30 -30.22 -3.12
N ALA A 116 -16.13 -30.02 -4.42
CA ALA A 116 -14.80 -29.90 -5.00
C ALA A 116 -14.16 -28.62 -4.45
N GLU A 117 -13.06 -28.74 -3.68
CA GLU A 117 -12.25 -27.60 -3.25
C GLU A 117 -11.76 -26.84 -4.48
N THR A 118 -12.47 -25.77 -4.86
CA THR A 118 -12.08 -24.93 -5.97
C THR A 118 -10.85 -24.13 -5.55
N LYS A 119 -9.70 -24.52 -6.09
CA LYS A 119 -8.43 -23.85 -5.80
C LYS A 119 -8.50 -22.41 -6.32
N LYS A 120 -8.63 -21.45 -5.41
CA LYS A 120 -8.71 -20.01 -5.72
C LYS A 120 -7.51 -19.58 -6.58
N PRO A 121 -7.72 -18.88 -7.71
CA PRO A 121 -6.62 -18.41 -8.54
C PRO A 121 -5.76 -17.40 -7.77
N ASN A 122 -4.44 -17.46 -7.96
CA ASN A 122 -3.55 -16.44 -7.41
C ASN A 122 -3.61 -15.17 -8.28
N LEU A 123 -4.42 -14.21 -7.85
CA LEU A 123 -4.64 -12.94 -8.54
C LEU A 123 -3.67 -11.84 -8.09
N LYS A 124 -2.66 -12.16 -7.27
CA LYS A 124 -1.68 -11.16 -6.80
C LYS A 124 -1.03 -10.46 -7.99
N ASP A 125 -1.01 -9.14 -7.93
CA ASP A 125 -0.30 -8.34 -8.91
C ASP A 125 1.22 -8.61 -8.83
N LYS A 126 1.80 -8.98 -9.98
CA LYS A 126 3.23 -9.30 -10.11
C LYS A 126 4.12 -8.06 -10.02
N GLY A 127 3.59 -6.87 -10.34
CA GLY A 127 4.31 -5.60 -10.26
C GLY A 127 4.43 -5.02 -8.86
N GLN A 128 3.64 -5.53 -7.90
CA GLN A 128 3.62 -5.03 -6.53
C GLN A 128 4.72 -5.63 -5.65
N ARG A 129 5.02 -4.95 -4.53
CA ARG A 129 5.97 -5.41 -3.49
C ARG A 129 5.75 -6.89 -3.14
N LYS A 130 6.82 -7.60 -2.77
CA LYS A 130 6.76 -9.06 -2.48
C LYS A 130 5.75 -9.40 -1.40
N ALA A 131 5.70 -8.60 -0.33
CA ALA A 131 4.77 -8.77 0.78
C ALA A 131 3.39 -8.12 0.56
N CYS A 132 3.16 -7.46 -0.59
CA CYS A 132 1.86 -6.89 -0.92
C CYS A 132 0.86 -7.98 -1.30
N GLY A 133 -0.30 -8.02 -0.65
CA GLY A 133 -1.36 -9.00 -0.94
C GLY A 133 -2.37 -8.54 -2.00
N CYS A 134 -2.22 -7.35 -2.59
CA CYS A 134 -3.22 -6.80 -3.50
C CYS A 134 -3.37 -7.66 -4.76
N MET A 135 -4.62 -7.83 -5.19
CA MET A 135 -4.92 -8.40 -6.51
C MET A 135 -4.48 -7.47 -7.64
N ILE A 136 -4.49 -7.98 -8.87
CA ILE A 136 -4.15 -7.25 -10.09
C ILE A 136 -4.87 -5.90 -10.17
N SER A 137 -4.09 -4.86 -10.49
CA SER A 137 -4.60 -3.49 -10.52
C SER A 137 -3.83 -2.64 -11.54
N LYS A 138 -4.37 -1.45 -11.84
CA LYS A 138 -3.64 -0.42 -12.59
C LYS A 138 -3.56 0.83 -11.73
N ASP A 139 -2.36 1.37 -11.60
CA ASP A 139 -2.13 2.65 -10.93
C ASP A 139 -2.64 3.80 -11.80
N ILE A 140 -3.31 4.76 -11.16
CA ILE A 140 -3.81 6.00 -11.77
C ILE A 140 -3.07 7.25 -11.26
N GLY A 141 -2.08 7.06 -10.38
CA GLY A 141 -1.26 8.13 -9.85
C GLY A 141 -0.28 8.70 -10.87
N SER A 142 0.25 9.89 -10.56
CA SER A 142 1.28 10.55 -11.36
C SER A 142 2.42 11.01 -10.46
N TYR A 143 3.65 10.67 -10.84
CA TYR A 143 4.85 11.06 -10.11
C TYR A 143 5.12 12.56 -10.23
N ASN A 144 5.87 13.11 -9.27
CA ASN A 144 6.28 14.53 -9.24
C ASN A 144 5.10 15.53 -9.18
N THR A 145 4.00 15.16 -8.55
CA THR A 145 2.79 16.02 -8.44
C THR A 145 2.42 16.34 -6.99
N CYS A 146 2.93 15.58 -6.02
CA CYS A 146 2.57 15.72 -4.62
C CYS A 146 3.34 16.87 -3.94
N ASN A 147 2.64 17.93 -3.51
CA ASN A 147 3.26 19.12 -2.90
C ASN A 147 3.68 18.96 -1.43
N HIS A 148 3.58 17.76 -0.85
CA HIS A 148 4.05 17.52 0.53
C HIS A 148 5.58 17.48 0.64
N LEU A 149 6.28 17.23 -0.49
CA LEU A 149 7.75 17.29 -0.59
C LEU A 149 8.49 16.46 0.48
N CYS A 150 7.91 15.34 0.92
CA CYS A 150 8.55 14.45 1.89
C CYS A 150 9.88 13.95 1.34
N VAL A 151 10.97 14.13 2.09
CA VAL A 151 12.34 13.75 1.68
C VAL A 151 12.46 12.26 1.37
N TYR A 152 11.66 11.43 2.04
CA TYR A 152 11.62 9.98 1.86
C TYR A 152 10.68 9.51 0.74
N CYS A 153 10.02 10.42 0.02
CA CYS A 153 9.06 10.06 -1.02
C CYS A 153 9.77 9.59 -2.29
N TYR A 154 9.56 8.34 -2.69
CA TYR A 154 10.11 7.81 -3.95
C TYR A 154 9.40 8.37 -5.19
N ALA A 155 8.13 8.78 -5.08
CA ALA A 155 7.31 9.26 -6.18
C ALA A 155 7.64 10.70 -6.62
N ASN A 156 8.35 11.46 -5.79
CA ASN A 156 8.78 12.82 -6.12
C ASN A 156 10.28 12.85 -6.41
N THR A 157 10.64 13.51 -7.52
CA THR A 157 12.02 13.56 -7.99
C THR A 157 12.84 14.60 -7.27
N SER A 158 12.34 15.82 -7.28
CA SER A 158 12.88 16.94 -6.57
C SER A 158 11.78 17.98 -6.37
N PRO A 159 11.93 18.89 -5.40
CA PRO A 159 10.99 19.98 -5.20
C PRO A 159 10.79 20.87 -6.43
N GLU A 160 11.82 21.04 -7.25
CA GLU A 160 11.79 21.88 -8.46
C GLU A 160 10.87 21.28 -9.52
N VAL A 161 10.98 19.97 -9.77
CA VAL A 161 10.11 19.27 -10.74
C VAL A 161 8.66 19.32 -10.28
N VAL A 162 8.42 19.11 -8.97
CA VAL A 162 7.07 19.21 -8.40
C VAL A 162 6.52 20.62 -8.59
N ARG A 163 7.27 21.67 -8.25
CA ARG A 163 6.82 23.06 -8.42
C ARG A 163 6.51 23.41 -9.88
N LYS A 164 7.32 22.93 -10.83
CA LYS A 164 7.03 23.10 -12.26
C LYS A 164 5.71 22.44 -12.62
N ASN A 165 5.55 21.17 -12.27
CA ASN A 165 4.36 20.39 -12.55
C ASN A 165 3.09 20.97 -11.90
N LEU A 166 3.21 21.54 -10.70
CA LEU A 166 2.09 22.22 -10.03
C LEU A 166 1.57 23.44 -10.81
N MET A 167 2.43 24.11 -11.59
CA MET A 167 2.00 25.23 -12.45
C MET A 167 1.23 24.78 -13.68
N GLU A 168 1.31 23.49 -14.04
CA GLU A 168 0.61 22.90 -15.19
C GLU A 168 -0.73 22.25 -14.78
N LEU A 169 -1.01 22.14 -13.48
CA LEU A 169 -2.28 21.60 -12.98
C LEU A 169 -3.44 22.54 -13.34
N THR A 170 -4.46 21.98 -13.99
CA THR A 170 -5.71 22.68 -14.25
C THR A 170 -6.89 21.88 -13.70
N PRO A 171 -7.88 22.52 -13.03
CA PRO A 171 -9.04 21.81 -12.46
C PRO A 171 -9.87 21.05 -13.49
N ASP A 172 -9.85 21.50 -14.75
CA ASP A 172 -10.65 20.95 -15.84
C ASP A 172 -9.90 19.91 -16.69
N SER A 173 -8.66 19.57 -16.32
CA SER A 173 -7.88 18.55 -17.02
C SER A 173 -8.38 17.13 -16.69
N GLU A 174 -8.43 16.28 -17.71
CA GLU A 174 -8.73 14.85 -17.55
C GLU A 174 -7.60 14.06 -16.87
N SER A 175 -6.39 14.61 -16.85
CA SER A 175 -5.20 14.02 -16.22
C SER A 175 -4.51 14.98 -15.26
N ILE A 176 -3.80 14.44 -14.26
CA ILE A 176 -3.05 15.27 -13.30
C ILE A 176 -2.01 16.12 -14.03
N LEU A 177 -1.25 15.55 -14.95
CA LEU A 177 -0.33 16.31 -15.81
C LEU A 177 -0.82 16.27 -17.25
N PRO A 178 -0.56 17.31 -18.05
CA PRO A 178 -0.89 17.30 -19.47
C PRO A 178 -0.21 16.10 -20.15
N MET A 179 -0.94 15.39 -21.00
CA MET A 179 -0.36 14.31 -21.78
C MET A 179 0.65 14.93 -22.77
N ALA A 180 1.87 14.41 -22.82
CA ALA A 180 2.83 14.83 -23.82
C ALA A 180 2.23 14.56 -25.21
N GLU A 181 2.07 15.60 -26.02
CA GLU A 181 1.73 15.45 -27.43
C GLU A 181 2.86 14.66 -28.10
N GLY A 182 2.57 13.41 -28.45
CA GLY A 182 3.45 12.53 -29.21
C GLY A 182 3.14 12.60 -30.69
#